data_AF-A0A149QTI9-F1
#
_entry.id   AF-A0A149QTI9-F1
#
_cell.length_a   1.000
_cell.length_b   1.000
_cell.length_c   1.000
_cell.angle_alpha   90.00
_cell.angle_beta   90.00
_cell.angle_gamma   90.00
#
_symmetry.space_group_name_H-M   'P 1'
#
loop_
_entity.id
_entity.type
_entity.pdbx_description
1 polymer ?
#
loop_
_entity_poly.entity_id
_entity_poly.type
_entity_poly.pdbx_seq_one_letter_code
_entity_poly.pdbx_strand_id
1 'polypeptide(L)'
;MTRFLPLAAALLAASVFGSAHAADPTPPTAWYWHNWTDHDGVSHMTRCPFHDYDLKTMSKPAGPQWQDHVHEGNAHIISTVQPAHWDGSWHPDPKVQWIIPLKGSWYVTTMDGKKVVMGPGDVSLGEDQMSRRDAKGHIGHFAGNIGDGPVTLMVIQTDEQPTVDKPCRFH
;
A
#
# COMPACT_ATOMS: atom_id res chain seq x y z
N MET A 1 -4.04 -84.56 -30.41
CA MET A 1 -4.18 -83.59 -29.30
C MET A 1 -3.11 -82.52 -29.50
N THR A 2 -3.46 -81.38 -30.09
CA THR A 2 -2.51 -80.25 -30.17
C THR A 2 -3.32 -78.96 -30.10
N ARG A 3 -3.00 -78.16 -29.09
CA ARG A 3 -3.81 -77.08 -28.52
C ARG A 3 -3.75 -75.81 -29.39
N PHE A 4 -4.89 -75.16 -29.57
CA PHE A 4 -4.98 -73.76 -29.99
C PHE A 4 -4.47 -72.86 -28.85
N LEU A 5 -3.52 -71.95 -29.15
CA LEU A 5 -3.17 -70.83 -28.27
C LEU A 5 -3.89 -69.57 -28.77
N PRO A 6 -4.61 -68.82 -27.92
CA PRO A 6 -5.16 -67.53 -28.32
C PRO A 6 -4.08 -66.43 -28.22
N LEU A 7 -4.11 -65.53 -29.20
CA LEU A 7 -3.36 -64.28 -29.22
C LEU A 7 -3.84 -63.38 -28.07
N ALA A 8 -2.93 -62.98 -27.17
CA ALA A 8 -3.17 -61.92 -26.21
C ALA A 8 -2.58 -60.62 -26.76
N ALA A 9 -3.43 -59.70 -27.22
CA ALA A 9 -3.03 -58.35 -27.59
C ALA A 9 -2.81 -57.52 -26.32
N ALA A 10 -1.55 -57.18 -26.04
CA ALA A 10 -1.19 -56.28 -24.95
C ALA A 10 -1.43 -54.83 -25.39
N LEU A 11 -2.49 -54.21 -24.87
CA LEU A 11 -2.72 -52.77 -24.97
C LEU A 11 -1.78 -52.05 -23.98
N LEU A 12 -0.67 -51.53 -24.49
CA LEU A 12 0.17 -50.57 -23.77
C LEU A 12 -0.55 -49.22 -23.72
N ALA A 13 -1.20 -48.94 -22.59
CA ALA A 13 -1.70 -47.60 -22.29
C ALA A 13 -0.50 -46.68 -22.03
N ALA A 14 -0.20 -45.80 -22.98
CA ALA A 14 0.75 -44.72 -22.76
C ALA A 14 0.15 -43.73 -21.75
N SER A 15 0.65 -43.75 -20.52
CA SER A 15 0.33 -42.75 -19.51
C SER A 15 0.94 -41.42 -19.94
N VAL A 16 0.10 -40.53 -20.44
CA VAL A 16 0.45 -39.13 -20.68
C VAL A 16 0.57 -38.46 -19.32
N PHE A 17 1.75 -38.54 -18.71
CA PHE A 17 2.09 -37.69 -17.58
C PHE A 17 2.28 -36.27 -18.13
N GLY A 18 1.18 -35.52 -18.24
CA GLY A 18 1.25 -34.09 -18.42
C GLY A 18 1.99 -33.52 -17.21
N SER A 19 3.21 -33.02 -17.42
CA SER A 19 3.86 -32.17 -16.43
C SER A 19 2.94 -30.98 -16.20
N ALA A 20 2.22 -30.98 -15.08
CA ALA A 20 1.56 -29.80 -14.60
C ALA A 20 2.68 -28.77 -14.35
N HIS A 21 2.87 -27.84 -15.28
CA HIS A 21 3.58 -26.62 -14.96
C HIS A 21 2.82 -26.00 -13.78
N ALA A 22 3.49 -25.88 -12.63
CA ALA A 22 2.96 -25.06 -11.55
C ALA A 22 2.66 -23.70 -12.18
N ALA A 23 1.40 -23.28 -12.16
CA ALA A 23 1.02 -21.97 -12.64
C ALA A 23 1.91 -20.94 -11.92
N ASP A 24 2.42 -19.97 -12.67
CA ASP A 24 3.14 -18.87 -12.05
C ASP A 24 2.24 -18.25 -10.96
N PRO A 25 2.77 -17.99 -9.76
CA PRO A 25 1.97 -17.48 -8.67
C PRO A 25 1.36 -16.13 -9.07
N THR A 26 0.08 -15.92 -8.77
CA THR A 26 -0.59 -14.64 -9.01
C THR A 26 -0.03 -13.57 -8.05
N PRO A 27 0.31 -12.37 -8.54
CA PRO A 27 0.72 -11.27 -7.67
C PRO A 27 -0.37 -10.94 -6.63
N PRO A 28 0.00 -10.61 -5.37
CA PRO A 28 -0.94 -10.18 -4.36
C PRO A 28 -1.39 -8.73 -4.63
N THR A 29 -2.37 -8.26 -3.86
CA THR A 29 -2.71 -6.84 -3.78
C THR A 29 -2.62 -6.39 -2.33
N ALA A 30 -1.77 -5.40 -2.07
CA ALA A 30 -1.76 -4.66 -0.81
C ALA A 30 -2.35 -3.26 -1.03
N TRP A 31 -2.60 -2.51 0.04
CA TRP A 31 -3.33 -1.25 -0.02
C TRP A 31 -2.67 -0.17 0.82
N TYR A 32 -2.82 1.07 0.38
CA TYR A 32 -2.52 2.27 1.15
C TYR A 32 -3.66 3.29 1.01
N TRP A 33 -3.69 4.25 1.92
CA TRP A 33 -4.52 5.43 1.82
C TRP A 33 -3.72 6.58 1.22
N HIS A 34 -4.26 7.26 0.22
CA HIS A 34 -3.63 8.42 -0.40
C HIS A 34 -4.42 9.67 -0.02
N ASN A 35 -3.78 10.57 0.73
CA ASN A 35 -4.24 11.94 0.96
C ASN A 35 -3.69 12.84 -0.17
N TRP A 36 -4.53 13.26 -1.11
CA TRP A 36 -4.12 13.98 -2.31
C TRP A 36 -4.94 15.25 -2.50
N THR A 37 -4.45 16.19 -3.32
CA THR A 37 -5.16 17.45 -3.63
C THR A 37 -5.77 17.43 -5.03
N ASP A 38 -7.02 17.89 -5.17
CA ASP A 38 -7.63 18.17 -6.48
C ASP A 38 -7.27 19.56 -7.05
N HIS A 39 -7.70 19.84 -8.28
CA HIS A 39 -7.46 21.14 -8.95
C HIS A 39 -8.06 22.35 -8.22
N ASP A 40 -9.12 22.15 -7.44
CA ASP A 40 -9.75 23.20 -6.64
C ASP A 40 -8.94 23.51 -5.37
N GLY A 41 -7.99 22.65 -5.01
CA GLY A 41 -7.18 22.76 -3.80
C GLY A 41 -7.80 22.09 -2.58
N VAL A 42 -8.77 21.19 -2.79
CA VAL A 42 -9.41 20.39 -1.75
C VAL A 42 -8.65 19.09 -1.58
N SER A 43 -8.33 18.71 -0.34
CA SER A 43 -7.74 17.41 -0.04
C SER A 43 -8.81 16.31 0.00
N HIS A 44 -8.39 15.11 -0.40
CA HIS A 44 -9.23 13.92 -0.52
C HIS A 44 -8.47 12.68 -0.03
N MET A 45 -9.23 11.67 0.39
CA MET A 45 -8.66 10.39 0.78
C MET A 45 -9.12 9.27 -0.14
N THR A 46 -8.20 8.55 -0.79
CA THR A 46 -8.52 7.40 -1.67
C THR A 46 -7.80 6.14 -1.21
N ARG A 47 -8.48 4.99 -1.22
CA ARG A 47 -7.83 3.69 -0.94
C ARG A 47 -7.24 3.17 -2.25
N CYS A 48 -5.94 3.00 -2.29
CA CYS A 48 -5.17 2.72 -3.49
C CYS A 48 -4.44 1.38 -3.37
N PRO A 49 -4.39 0.56 -4.44
CA PRO A 49 -3.61 -0.66 -4.43
C PRO A 49 -2.13 -0.34 -4.65
N PHE A 50 -1.25 -1.14 -4.05
CA PHE A 50 0.06 -1.45 -4.61
C PHE A 50 -0.15 -2.55 -5.65
N HIS A 51 0.39 -2.40 -6.86
CA HIS A 51 0.04 -3.34 -7.94
C HIS A 51 1.13 -3.65 -8.97
N ASP A 52 2.27 -2.96 -8.98
CA ASP A 52 3.39 -3.23 -9.89
C ASP A 52 4.36 -4.26 -9.28
N TYR A 53 3.81 -5.39 -8.85
CA TYR A 53 4.55 -6.43 -8.13
C TYR A 53 5.37 -7.35 -9.04
N ASP A 54 6.68 -7.38 -8.79
CA ASP A 54 7.61 -8.36 -9.35
C ASP A 54 8.03 -9.42 -8.31
N LEU A 55 7.92 -10.71 -8.65
CA LEU A 55 8.42 -11.79 -7.79
C LEU A 55 9.94 -11.96 -7.98
N LYS A 56 10.72 -11.36 -7.07
CA LYS A 56 12.19 -11.36 -7.14
C LYS A 56 12.81 -11.61 -5.76
N THR A 57 14.05 -12.10 -5.73
CA THR A 57 14.85 -12.12 -4.50
C THR A 57 15.44 -10.73 -4.27
N MET A 58 15.18 -10.12 -3.10
CA MET A 58 15.83 -8.84 -2.73
C MET A 58 17.35 -8.99 -2.59
N SER A 59 17.81 -10.04 -1.91
CA SER A 59 19.22 -10.35 -1.77
C SER A 59 19.42 -11.85 -1.60
N LYS A 60 20.31 -12.44 -2.39
CA LYS A 60 20.65 -13.86 -2.26
C LYS A 60 21.36 -14.09 -0.92
N PRO A 61 21.11 -15.21 -0.21
CA PRO A 61 20.40 -16.42 -0.66
C PRO A 61 18.89 -16.47 -0.30
N ALA A 62 18.25 -15.33 0.02
CA ALA A 62 16.84 -15.35 0.40
C ALA A 62 15.92 -15.82 -0.74
N GLY A 63 14.79 -16.44 -0.37
CA GLY A 63 13.72 -16.77 -1.33
C GLY A 63 13.13 -15.51 -1.99
N PRO A 64 12.41 -15.67 -3.11
CA PRO A 64 11.77 -14.55 -3.77
C PRO A 64 10.60 -14.02 -2.93
N GLN A 65 10.33 -12.72 -3.05
CA GLN A 65 9.14 -12.07 -2.52
C GLN A 65 8.61 -11.08 -3.55
N TRP A 66 7.31 -10.81 -3.50
CA TRP A 66 6.66 -9.80 -4.33
C TRP A 66 7.12 -8.41 -3.89
N GLN A 67 7.63 -7.63 -4.84
CA GLN A 67 8.17 -6.30 -4.60
C GLN A 67 7.52 -5.29 -5.54
N ASP A 68 6.99 -4.22 -4.99
CA ASP A 68 6.49 -3.05 -5.73
C ASP A 68 7.44 -1.88 -5.43
N HIS A 69 8.00 -1.29 -6.48
CA HIS A 69 9.02 -0.24 -6.40
C HIS A 69 8.36 1.14 -6.40
N VAL A 70 7.82 1.52 -5.24
CA VAL A 70 6.96 2.71 -5.11
C VAL A 70 7.70 4.05 -5.05
N HIS A 71 9.00 4.08 -4.78
CA HIS A 71 9.81 5.31 -4.76
C HIS A 71 11.30 5.00 -4.96
N GLU A 72 11.98 5.81 -5.77
CA GLU A 72 13.44 5.85 -5.88
C GLU A 72 13.93 7.27 -5.63
N GLY A 73 14.82 7.47 -4.65
CA GLY A 73 15.28 8.81 -4.28
C GLY A 73 15.79 8.90 -2.85
N ASN A 74 15.99 10.13 -2.38
CA ASN A 74 16.40 10.37 -1.00
C ASN A 74 15.19 10.34 -0.07
N ALA A 75 15.33 9.62 1.03
CA ALA A 75 14.33 9.57 2.09
C ALA A 75 14.89 10.05 3.43
N HIS A 76 14.08 10.80 4.17
CA HIS A 76 14.31 11.10 5.59
C HIS A 76 13.33 10.31 6.45
N ILE A 77 13.87 9.48 7.33
CA ILE A 77 13.10 8.54 8.15
C ILE A 77 12.99 9.09 9.58
N ILE A 78 11.78 9.24 10.08
CA ILE A 78 11.48 9.84 11.37
C ILE A 78 10.59 8.88 12.18
N SER A 79 11.07 8.48 13.35
CA SER A 79 10.22 7.84 14.37
C SER A 79 9.56 8.92 15.22
N THR A 80 8.24 8.97 15.25
CA THR A 80 7.50 9.96 16.04
C THR A 80 6.59 9.29 17.06
N VAL A 81 6.39 9.96 18.20
CA VAL A 81 5.40 9.58 19.20
C VAL A 81 4.50 10.78 19.45
N GLN A 82 3.26 10.67 18.99
CA GLN A 82 2.20 11.61 19.33
C GLN A 82 1.76 11.33 20.78
N PRO A 83 1.78 12.33 21.68
CA PRO A 83 1.31 12.15 23.05
C PRO A 83 -0.18 11.80 23.07
N ALA A 84 -0.68 11.28 24.19
CA ALA A 84 -2.11 11.02 24.36
C ALA A 84 -2.94 12.29 24.06
N HIS A 85 -4.07 12.11 23.40
CA HIS A 85 -4.98 13.19 22.99
C HIS A 85 -4.37 14.24 22.05
N TRP A 86 -3.30 13.91 21.32
CA TRP A 86 -2.74 14.78 20.29
C TRP A 86 -3.76 15.05 19.17
N ASP A 87 -3.80 16.29 18.70
CA ASP A 87 -4.38 16.70 17.42
C ASP A 87 -3.39 17.61 16.67
N GLY A 88 -3.46 17.58 15.35
CA GLY A 88 -2.56 18.33 14.46
C GLY A 88 -3.09 19.67 14.00
N SER A 89 -4.33 20.06 14.34
CA SER A 89 -5.06 21.12 13.64
C SER A 89 -5.09 20.92 12.10
N TRP A 90 -5.73 21.82 11.35
CA TRP A 90 -5.76 21.75 9.89
C TRP A 90 -4.43 22.21 9.28
N HIS A 91 -3.71 21.29 8.62
CA HIS A 91 -2.43 21.58 7.98
C HIS A 91 -2.16 20.58 6.83
N PRO A 92 -1.38 20.98 5.82
CA PRO A 92 -0.82 20.03 4.87
C PRO A 92 0.38 19.30 5.48
N ASP A 93 0.66 18.11 4.97
CA ASP A 93 1.91 17.41 5.21
C ASP A 93 3.10 18.24 4.68
N PRO A 94 4.24 18.32 5.38
CA PRO A 94 5.37 19.18 4.99
C PRO A 94 6.11 18.71 3.73
N LYS A 95 5.97 17.42 3.37
CA LYS A 95 6.56 16.76 2.20
C LYS A 95 5.65 15.61 1.78
N VAL A 96 5.83 15.14 0.55
CA VAL A 96 5.32 13.81 0.18
C VAL A 96 5.89 12.80 1.16
N GLN A 97 5.04 12.13 1.93
CA GLN A 97 5.50 11.28 3.02
C GLN A 97 4.64 10.05 3.26
N TRP A 98 5.29 8.92 3.50
CA TRP A 98 4.63 7.70 3.96
C TRP A 98 4.51 7.73 5.48
N ILE A 99 3.34 7.38 6.01
CA ILE A 99 3.04 7.39 7.44
C ILE A 99 2.47 6.02 7.80
N ILE A 100 3.18 5.31 8.68
CA ILE A 100 2.84 3.95 9.10
C ILE A 100 2.68 3.94 10.63
N PRO A 101 1.47 3.72 11.17
CA PRO A 101 1.31 3.49 12.58
C PRO A 101 2.00 2.18 12.97
N LEU A 102 2.83 2.25 14.01
CA LEU A 102 3.48 1.10 14.63
C LEU A 102 2.76 0.68 15.92
N LYS A 103 2.14 1.64 16.61
CA LYS A 103 1.36 1.43 17.83
C LYS A 103 0.28 2.50 17.97
N GLY A 104 -0.89 2.11 18.48
CA GLY A 104 -2.04 3.00 18.58
C GLY A 104 -2.70 3.25 17.23
N SER A 105 -3.69 4.12 17.21
CA SER A 105 -4.40 4.49 15.97
C SER A 105 -4.63 5.99 15.93
N TRP A 106 -4.63 6.53 14.73
CA TRP A 106 -4.91 7.92 14.46
C TRP A 106 -5.98 8.02 13.37
N TYR A 107 -6.55 9.21 13.20
CA TYR A 107 -7.44 9.50 12.09
C TYR A 107 -6.90 10.65 11.25
N VAL A 108 -7.32 10.69 10.00
CA VAL A 108 -7.14 11.80 9.09
C VAL A 108 -8.51 12.17 8.52
N THR A 109 -8.87 13.45 8.60
CA THR A 109 -10.05 14.03 7.97
C THR A 109 -9.61 15.00 6.89
N THR A 110 -10.01 14.74 5.66
CA THR A 110 -9.71 15.60 4.51
C THR A 110 -10.76 16.69 4.34
N MET A 111 -10.47 17.70 3.52
CA MET A 111 -11.30 18.89 3.36
C MET A 111 -12.68 18.58 2.75
N ASP A 112 -12.79 17.50 1.97
CA ASP A 112 -14.05 16.94 1.48
C ASP A 112 -14.93 16.31 2.59
N GLY A 113 -14.42 16.28 3.84
CA GLY A 113 -15.09 15.72 5.00
C GLY A 113 -14.88 14.22 5.19
N LYS A 114 -14.14 13.55 4.31
CA LYS A 114 -13.84 12.12 4.46
C LYS A 114 -12.91 11.89 5.64
N LYS A 115 -13.31 10.98 6.53
CA LYS A 115 -12.51 10.57 7.69
C LYS A 115 -12.08 9.12 7.55
N VAL A 116 -10.78 8.87 7.73
CA VAL A 116 -10.18 7.53 7.75
C VAL A 116 -9.46 7.33 9.09
N VAL A 117 -9.64 6.15 9.68
CA VAL A 117 -8.92 5.72 10.89
C VAL A 117 -7.90 4.67 10.47
N MET A 118 -6.66 4.81 10.97
CA MET A 118 -5.53 3.94 10.63
C MET A 118 -4.83 3.48 11.91
N GLY A 119 -4.55 2.19 11.99
CA GLY A 119 -3.84 1.54 13.09
C GLY A 119 -2.60 0.78 12.61
N PRO A 120 -2.04 -0.11 13.46
CA PRO A 120 -0.81 -0.81 13.12
C PRO A 120 -0.98 -1.69 11.88
N GLY A 121 -0.11 -1.47 10.89
CA GLY A 121 -0.13 -2.17 9.60
C GLY A 121 -0.87 -1.42 8.48
N ASP A 122 -1.63 -0.37 8.79
CA ASP A 122 -2.14 0.53 7.77
C ASP A 122 -1.02 1.44 7.24
N VAL A 123 -1.11 1.82 5.97
CA VAL A 123 -0.14 2.70 5.29
C VAL A 123 -0.88 3.90 4.73
N SER A 124 -0.35 5.10 4.96
CA SER A 124 -0.84 6.35 4.39
C SER A 124 0.26 7.03 3.58
N LEU A 125 -0.09 7.59 2.44
CA LEU A 125 0.70 8.56 1.69
C LEU A 125 0.07 9.94 1.87
N GLY A 126 0.85 10.87 2.42
CA GLY A 126 0.51 12.28 2.56
C GLY A 126 1.03 13.10 1.38
N GLU A 127 0.15 13.62 0.54
CA GLU A 127 0.45 14.43 -0.66
C GLU A 127 -0.54 15.60 -0.83
N ASP A 128 -0.91 16.25 0.26
CA ASP A 128 -1.90 17.33 0.29
C ASP A 128 -1.27 18.75 0.31
N GLN A 129 0.02 18.86 -0.04
CA GLN A 129 0.79 20.11 -0.03
C GLN A 129 0.19 21.20 -0.93
N MET A 130 -0.51 20.80 -2.00
CA MET A 130 -1.07 21.70 -3.00
C MET A 130 -2.45 22.24 -2.62
N SER A 131 -2.98 21.83 -1.46
CA SER A 131 -4.26 22.30 -0.95
C SER A 131 -4.28 23.80 -0.68
N ARG A 132 -5.47 24.39 -0.74
CA ARG A 132 -5.73 25.81 -0.52
C ARG A 132 -6.69 25.98 0.64
N ARG A 133 -6.64 27.13 1.32
CA ARG A 133 -7.59 27.40 2.40
C ARG A 133 -9.02 27.49 1.87
N ASP A 134 -9.93 26.76 2.50
CA ASP A 134 -11.37 26.91 2.25
C ASP A 134 -11.96 28.15 2.96
N ALA A 135 -13.25 28.39 2.77
CA ALA A 135 -13.96 29.51 3.41
C ALA A 135 -14.03 29.42 4.95
N LYS A 136 -13.77 28.24 5.53
CA LYS A 136 -13.69 28.00 6.98
C LYS A 136 -12.24 28.08 7.49
N GLY A 137 -11.27 28.27 6.60
CA GLY A 137 -9.85 28.35 6.90
C GLY A 137 -9.13 26.99 6.94
N HIS A 138 -9.82 25.89 6.65
CA HIS A 138 -9.22 24.55 6.58
C HIS A 138 -8.26 24.44 5.40
N ILE A 139 -7.15 23.73 5.58
CA ILE A 139 -6.14 23.43 4.55
C ILE A 139 -5.52 22.08 4.87
N GLY A 140 -5.14 21.32 3.85
CA GLY A 140 -4.56 19.98 4.00
C GLY A 140 -5.53 19.05 4.70
N HIS A 141 -5.15 18.53 5.86
CA HIS A 141 -5.97 17.59 6.62
C HIS A 141 -6.05 17.94 8.10
N PHE A 142 -7.02 17.35 8.79
CA PHE A 142 -7.12 17.36 10.24
C PHE A 142 -6.90 15.95 10.79
N ALA A 143 -5.88 15.80 11.63
CA ALA A 143 -5.52 14.52 12.22
C ALA A 143 -5.51 14.55 13.75
N GLY A 144 -5.69 13.38 14.35
CA GLY A 144 -5.58 13.20 15.79
C GLY A 144 -5.60 11.74 16.21
N ASN A 145 -5.31 11.50 17.49
CA ASN A 145 -5.27 10.15 18.04
C ASN A 145 -6.68 9.56 18.22
N ILE A 146 -6.74 8.24 18.23
CA ILE A 146 -7.89 7.47 18.70
C ILE A 146 -7.54 6.84 20.05
N GLY A 147 -8.44 7.05 21.03
CA GLY A 147 -8.26 6.57 22.40
C GLY A 147 -7.33 7.45 23.24
N ASP A 148 -6.99 6.97 24.43
CA ASP A 148 -6.28 7.74 25.47
C ASP A 148 -4.77 7.44 25.52
N GLY A 149 -4.28 6.65 24.56
CA GLY A 149 -2.87 6.26 24.47
C GLY A 149 -2.06 7.14 23.51
N PRO A 150 -0.72 7.10 23.61
CA PRO A 150 0.14 7.67 22.59
C PRO A 150 0.07 6.85 21.29
N VAL A 151 0.36 7.49 20.17
CA VAL A 151 0.48 6.85 18.85
C VAL A 151 1.94 6.92 18.41
N THR A 152 2.51 5.78 18.02
CA THR A 152 3.86 5.71 17.46
C THR A 152 3.77 5.53 15.96
N LEU A 153 4.40 6.43 15.21
CA LEU A 153 4.42 6.40 13.75
C LEU A 153 5.86 6.28 13.25
N MET A 154 6.04 5.54 12.16
CA MET A 154 7.16 5.73 11.27
C MET A 154 6.73 6.67 10.14
N VAL A 155 7.51 7.73 9.92
CA VAL A 155 7.29 8.68 8.82
C VAL A 155 8.49 8.63 7.89
N ILE A 156 8.25 8.47 6.59
CA ILE A 156 9.27 8.44 5.54
C ILE A 156 8.98 9.59 4.59
N GLN A 157 9.75 10.67 4.70
CA GLN A 157 9.61 11.84 3.83
C GLN A 157 10.50 11.66 2.60
N THR A 158 9.92 11.79 1.41
CA THR A 158 10.64 11.66 0.15
C THR A 158 11.08 13.03 -0.40
N ASP A 159 11.85 13.03 -1.48
CA ASP A 159 12.18 14.21 -2.28
C ASP A 159 11.21 14.45 -3.44
N GLU A 160 10.10 13.72 -3.47
CA GLU A 160 9.09 13.87 -4.51
C GLU A 160 8.38 15.22 -4.47
N GLN A 161 7.97 15.66 -5.65
CA GLN A 161 7.10 16.82 -5.80
C GLN A 161 5.64 16.37 -5.71
N PRO A 162 4.79 17.11 -4.99
CA PRO A 162 3.38 16.80 -4.94
C PRO A 162 2.70 17.00 -6.29
N THR A 163 1.66 16.22 -6.51
CA THR A 163 0.83 16.24 -7.71
C THR A 163 -0.58 16.71 -7.39
N VAL A 164 -1.34 17.02 -8.44
CA VAL A 164 -2.73 17.48 -8.36
C VAL A 164 -3.58 16.61 -9.28
N ASP A 165 -4.78 16.22 -8.86
CA ASP A 165 -5.68 15.32 -9.60
C ASP A 165 -5.05 13.95 -9.96
N LYS A 166 -4.16 13.45 -9.10
CA LYS A 166 -3.46 12.17 -9.29
C LYS A 166 -3.67 11.22 -8.11
N PRO A 167 -4.92 10.85 -7.79
CA PRO A 167 -5.16 9.79 -6.82
C PRO A 167 -4.44 8.53 -7.25
N CYS A 168 -3.97 7.78 -6.26
CA CYS A 168 -3.28 6.51 -6.44
C CYS A 168 -2.06 6.52 -7.37
N ARG A 169 -1.35 7.62 -7.63
CA ARG A 169 -0.29 7.65 -8.66
C ARG A 169 0.88 6.65 -8.53
N PHE A 170 1.02 5.96 -7.40
CA PHE A 170 1.87 4.76 -7.25
C PHE A 170 1.04 3.49 -7.44
N HIS A 171 0.21 3.52 -8.47
CA HIS A 171 -0.48 2.36 -8.96
C HIS A 171 0.42 1.90 -10.09
#